data_AF-A0A535PUX8-F1
#
_entry.id   AF-A0A535PUX8-F1
#
_cell.length_a   1.000
_cell.length_b   1.000
_cell.length_c   1.000
_cell.angle_alpha   90.00
_cell.angle_beta   90.00
_cell.angle_gamma   90.00
#
_symmetry.space_group_name_H-M   'P 1'
#
loop_
_entity.id
_entity.type
_entity.pdbx_description
1 polymer ?
#
loop_
_entity_poly.entity_id
_entity_poly.type
_entity_poly.pdbx_seq_one_letter_code
_entity_poly.pdbx_strand_id
1 'polypeptide(L)'
;MHLLARGRLKRALRYLVQPVPYWRGLEYRLVWDAARFTPGDRILDIGSPKLLALYLAEKVGAEVHATDIDAYFVNEYTLLRRARGLSEQNLAFDVQDGRALTYAAASFTKVYAVSVLEHIPDEGDSDCVREIGRVLRPGGTCLVTVPFWPVSRDEYKEPDAFYWAGSSKTRADGRVFFQRRYSEADLFTRLIEPSGLALDKIAFVGERVLAGSDREFGDFLPVPSGPVHPLLSRLVHTGPVDSPAALVKPLCAFVVLTKPTA
;
A
#
# COMPACT_ATOMS: atom_id res chain seq x y z
N MET A 1 7.46 21.85 -8.40
CA MET A 1 8.62 22.57 -8.98
C MET A 1 9.25 21.86 -10.18
N HIS A 2 9.79 20.64 -10.06
CA HIS A 2 10.42 19.93 -11.18
C HIS A 2 9.53 19.73 -12.43
N LEU A 3 8.24 19.44 -12.26
CA LEU A 3 7.29 19.33 -13.37
C LEU A 3 6.98 20.68 -14.04
N LEU A 4 6.93 21.77 -13.28
CA LEU A 4 6.71 23.13 -13.82
C LEU A 4 7.89 23.56 -14.68
N ALA A 5 9.11 23.31 -14.20
CA ALA A 5 10.35 23.60 -14.94
C ALA A 5 10.47 22.83 -16.27
N ARG A 6 9.66 21.78 -16.48
CA ARG A 6 9.59 20.98 -17.72
C ARG A 6 8.31 21.20 -18.52
N GLY A 7 7.59 22.29 -18.28
CA GLY A 7 6.40 22.68 -19.03
C GLY A 7 5.18 21.78 -18.79
N ARG A 8 5.15 20.99 -17.70
CA ARG A 8 4.05 20.05 -17.39
C ARG A 8 3.03 20.66 -16.42
N LEU A 9 2.48 21.83 -16.76
CA LEU A 9 1.63 22.64 -15.87
C LEU A 9 0.41 21.90 -15.31
N LYS A 10 -0.40 21.25 -16.17
CA LYS A 10 -1.61 20.51 -15.74
C LYS A 10 -1.30 19.41 -14.71
N ARG A 11 -0.18 18.70 -14.89
CA ARG A 11 0.25 17.65 -13.95
C ARG A 11 0.80 18.22 -12.66
N ALA A 12 1.60 19.29 -12.75
CA ALA A 12 2.09 19.97 -11.55
C ALA A 12 0.95 20.51 -10.69
N LEU A 13 -0.08 21.09 -11.30
CA LEU A 13 -1.29 21.55 -10.61
C LEU A 13 -2.02 20.39 -9.92
N ARG A 14 -2.16 19.22 -10.56
CA ARG A 14 -2.74 18.03 -9.92
C ARG A 14 -2.01 17.65 -8.62
N TYR A 15 -0.67 17.57 -8.65
CA TYR A 15 0.13 17.23 -7.46
C TYR A 15 0.16 18.33 -6.40
N LEU A 16 -0.04 19.59 -6.78
CA LEU A 16 -0.20 20.70 -5.82
C LEU A 16 -1.55 20.65 -5.11
N VAL A 17 -2.59 20.22 -5.85
CA VAL A 17 -3.98 20.25 -5.40
C VAL A 17 -4.41 18.98 -4.67
N GLN A 18 -3.75 17.84 -4.89
CA GLN A 18 -3.97 16.61 -4.12
C GLN A 18 -2.70 15.75 -4.11
N PRO A 19 -1.72 16.07 -3.25
CA PRO A 19 -0.45 15.36 -3.25
C PRO A 19 -0.59 13.93 -2.72
N VAL A 20 -1.41 13.72 -1.68
CA VAL A 20 -1.61 12.43 -1.02
C VAL A 20 -3.08 12.33 -0.56
N PRO A 21 -3.83 11.27 -0.93
CA PRO A 21 -5.19 11.04 -0.44
C PRO A 21 -5.27 10.90 1.09
N TYR A 22 -6.48 11.06 1.64
CA TYR A 22 -6.75 11.10 3.09
C TYR A 22 -6.19 9.88 3.84
N TRP A 23 -6.47 8.66 3.37
CA TRP A 23 -6.00 7.42 3.99
C TRP A 23 -4.49 7.18 3.80
N ARG A 24 -3.93 7.58 2.65
CA ARG A 24 -2.52 7.33 2.30
C ARG A 24 -1.52 8.04 3.20
N GLY A 25 -1.86 9.22 3.71
CA GLY A 25 -1.01 9.95 4.65
C GLY A 25 -0.74 9.17 5.95
N LEU A 26 -1.75 8.42 6.42
CA LEU A 26 -1.62 7.57 7.60
C LEU A 26 -0.74 6.36 7.29
N GLU A 27 -1.05 5.61 6.24
CA GLU A 27 -0.38 4.35 5.95
C GLU A 27 1.10 4.56 5.62
N TYR A 28 1.44 5.59 4.83
CA TYR A 28 2.85 5.92 4.55
C TYR A 28 3.61 6.27 5.82
N ARG A 29 2.97 6.92 6.78
CA ARG A 29 3.60 7.23 8.07
C ARG A 29 3.85 5.95 8.89
N LEU A 30 2.89 5.03 8.94
CA LEU A 30 3.05 3.75 9.63
C LEU A 30 4.23 2.95 9.04
N VAL A 31 4.27 2.82 7.71
CA VAL A 31 5.36 2.13 7.01
C VAL A 31 6.70 2.84 7.24
N TRP A 32 6.74 4.17 7.09
CA TRP A 32 7.95 4.96 7.30
C TRP A 32 8.52 4.82 8.71
N ASP A 33 7.67 4.99 9.73
CA ASP A 33 8.07 4.98 11.14
C ASP A 33 8.59 3.59 11.56
N ALA A 34 7.98 2.51 11.06
CA ALA A 34 8.35 1.14 11.42
C ALA A 34 9.56 0.60 10.62
N ALA A 35 9.67 0.92 9.34
CA ALA A 35 10.62 0.25 8.45
C ALA A 35 12.08 0.63 8.71
N ARG A 36 12.35 1.81 9.29
CA ARG A 36 13.72 2.34 9.48
C ARG A 36 14.56 2.22 8.19
N PHE A 37 14.05 2.76 7.09
CA PHE A 37 14.70 2.69 5.78
C PHE A 37 16.10 3.33 5.80
N THR A 38 17.02 2.70 5.07
CA THR A 38 18.42 3.13 4.95
C THR A 38 18.85 3.15 3.49
N PRO A 39 19.92 3.88 3.13
CA PRO A 39 20.45 3.86 1.76
C PRO A 39 20.94 2.48 1.30
N GLY A 40 21.25 1.57 2.23
CA GLY A 40 21.68 0.20 1.93
C GLY A 40 20.52 -0.77 1.68
N ASP A 41 19.27 -0.31 1.73
CA ASP A 41 18.12 -1.16 1.49
C ASP A 41 17.85 -1.38 0.01
N ARG A 42 17.48 -2.63 -0.28
CA ARG A 42 16.91 -3.05 -1.56
C ARG A 42 15.46 -3.41 -1.33
N ILE A 43 14.57 -2.56 -1.82
CA ILE A 43 13.16 -2.50 -1.42
C ILE A 43 12.28 -2.94 -2.59
N LEU A 44 11.33 -3.83 -2.30
CA LEU A 44 10.24 -4.15 -3.23
C LEU A 44 8.95 -3.49 -2.75
N ASP A 45 8.33 -2.73 -3.65
CA ASP A 45 6.97 -2.22 -3.51
C ASP A 45 6.03 -3.04 -4.39
N ILE A 46 5.07 -3.73 -3.76
CA ILE A 46 4.07 -4.53 -4.46
C ILE A 46 2.79 -3.71 -4.57
N GLY A 47 2.47 -3.23 -5.78
CA GLY A 47 1.16 -2.66 -6.14
C GLY A 47 0.81 -1.32 -5.48
N SER A 48 1.64 -0.76 -4.58
CA SER A 48 1.25 0.44 -3.83
C SER A 48 1.25 1.69 -4.73
N PRO A 49 0.57 2.77 -4.36
CA PRO A 49 0.75 4.03 -5.06
C PRO A 49 2.20 4.50 -4.94
N LYS A 50 2.81 4.84 -6.07
CA LYS A 50 4.27 4.86 -6.23
C LYS A 50 4.97 6.12 -5.65
N LEU A 51 4.25 6.96 -4.91
CA LEU A 51 4.82 8.16 -4.29
C LEU A 51 5.81 7.82 -3.17
N LEU A 52 5.52 6.77 -2.38
CA LEU A 52 6.45 6.32 -1.34
C LEU A 52 7.74 5.77 -1.98
N ALA A 53 7.63 4.96 -3.04
CA ALA A 53 8.78 4.45 -3.79
C ALA A 53 9.67 5.59 -4.32
N LEU A 54 9.06 6.62 -4.93
CA LEU A 54 9.78 7.80 -5.40
C LEU A 54 10.46 8.56 -4.26
N TYR A 55 9.79 8.70 -3.11
CA TYR A 55 10.34 9.36 -1.93
C TYR A 55 11.52 8.60 -1.33
N LEU A 56 11.42 7.27 -1.22
CA LEU A 56 12.49 6.41 -0.72
C LEU A 56 13.72 6.49 -1.61
N ALA A 57 13.55 6.40 -2.93
CA ALA A 57 14.65 6.57 -3.87
C ALA A 57 15.26 7.99 -3.82
N GLU A 58 14.44 9.05 -3.72
CA GLU A 58 14.93 10.44 -3.75
C GLU A 58 15.58 10.90 -2.43
N LYS A 59 14.98 10.57 -1.29
CA LYS A 59 15.34 11.15 0.01
C LYS A 59 16.12 10.20 0.91
N VAL A 60 15.88 8.90 0.81
CA VAL A 60 16.68 7.90 1.53
C VAL A 60 17.88 7.46 0.69
N GLY A 61 17.73 7.41 -0.64
CA GLY A 61 18.77 6.91 -1.54
C GLY A 61 18.81 5.38 -1.61
N ALA A 62 17.73 4.70 -1.20
CA ALA A 62 17.59 3.25 -1.31
C ALA A 62 17.39 2.80 -2.77
N GLU A 63 17.68 1.53 -3.06
CA GLU A 63 17.29 0.88 -4.31
C GLU A 63 15.84 0.42 -4.18
N VAL A 64 14.94 0.91 -5.05
CA VAL A 64 13.52 0.59 -4.99
C VAL A 64 13.04 -0.02 -6.30
N HIS A 65 12.39 -1.18 -6.20
CA HIS A 65 11.69 -1.85 -7.30
C HIS A 65 10.20 -1.68 -7.06
N ALA A 66 9.54 -0.86 -7.87
CA ALA A 66 8.13 -0.55 -7.68
C ALA A 66 7.25 -1.19 -8.74
N THR A 67 6.35 -2.06 -8.31
CA THR A 67 5.63 -2.96 -9.19
C THR A 67 4.12 -2.78 -9.13
N ASP A 68 3.44 -3.22 -10.17
CA ASP A 68 1.99 -3.27 -10.26
C ASP A 68 1.60 -4.32 -11.30
N ILE A 69 0.37 -4.83 -11.22
CA ILE A 69 -0.13 -5.76 -12.25
C ILE A 69 -0.41 -5.04 -13.57
N ASP A 70 -0.69 -3.74 -13.51
CA ASP A 70 -1.02 -2.90 -14.66
C ASP A 70 0.04 -1.83 -14.95
N ALA A 71 0.28 -1.55 -16.23
CA ALA A 71 1.33 -0.61 -16.66
C ALA A 71 1.00 0.90 -16.50
N TYR A 72 -0.15 1.26 -15.89
CA TYR A 72 -0.67 2.64 -15.88
C TYR A 72 0.31 3.67 -15.29
N PHE A 73 1.13 3.25 -14.33
CA PHE A 73 2.05 4.11 -13.57
C PHE A 73 3.38 4.35 -14.30
N VAL A 74 3.82 3.42 -15.17
CA VAL A 74 5.20 3.36 -15.69
C VAL A 74 5.60 4.67 -16.38
N ASN A 75 4.75 5.18 -17.28
CA ASN A 75 5.04 6.40 -18.04
C ASN A 75 5.11 7.65 -17.15
N GLU A 76 4.20 7.77 -16.18
CA GLU A 76 4.15 8.92 -15.29
C GLU A 76 5.34 8.94 -14.34
N TYR A 77 5.62 7.80 -13.70
CA TYR A 77 6.67 7.73 -12.69
C TYR A 77 8.07 7.67 -13.31
N THR A 78 8.23 7.17 -14.54
CA THR A 78 9.48 7.33 -15.31
C THR A 78 9.79 8.80 -15.57
N LEU A 79 8.78 9.60 -15.93
CA LEU A 79 8.95 11.04 -16.12
C LEU A 79 9.34 11.71 -14.80
N LEU A 80 8.70 11.35 -13.68
CA LEU A 80 9.01 11.88 -12.35
C LEU A 80 10.42 11.51 -11.90
N ARG A 81 10.82 10.24 -12.05
CA ARG A 81 12.17 9.74 -11.76
C ARG A 81 13.23 10.55 -12.51
N ARG A 82 13.07 10.71 -13.83
CA ARG A 82 13.95 11.55 -14.66
C ARG A 82 13.92 13.02 -14.25
N ALA A 83 12.80 13.51 -13.72
CA ALA A 83 12.66 14.89 -13.23
C ALA A 83 13.38 15.14 -11.92
N ARG A 84 13.64 14.10 -11.14
CA ARG A 84 14.40 14.14 -9.89
C ARG A 84 15.88 13.76 -10.05
N GLY A 85 16.32 13.43 -11.27
CA GLY A 85 17.70 13.01 -11.53
C GLY A 85 18.03 11.60 -11.03
N LEU A 86 17.01 10.77 -10.79
CA LEU A 86 17.18 9.40 -10.32
C LEU A 86 17.44 8.45 -11.49
N SER A 87 18.34 7.48 -11.28
CA SER A 87 18.67 6.44 -12.25
C SER A 87 17.69 5.26 -12.18
N GLU A 88 17.78 4.34 -13.15
CA GLU A 88 17.07 3.05 -13.12
C GLU A 88 17.49 2.16 -11.96
N GLN A 89 18.74 2.29 -11.50
CA GLN A 89 19.25 1.54 -10.35
C GLN A 89 18.67 2.08 -9.04
N ASN A 90 18.32 3.37 -8.95
CA ASN A 90 17.68 3.91 -7.75
C ASN A 90 16.20 3.57 -7.68
N LEU A 91 15.51 3.62 -8.83
CA LEU A 91 14.07 3.41 -8.91
C LEU A 91 13.68 2.72 -10.22
N ALA A 92 13.39 1.43 -10.11
CA ALA A 92 12.89 0.58 -11.19
C ALA A 92 11.36 0.48 -11.14
N PHE A 93 10.75 0.29 -12.32
CA PHE A 93 9.31 0.14 -12.48
C PHE A 93 9.02 -1.10 -13.33
N ASP A 94 8.42 -2.11 -12.73
CA ASP A 94 8.17 -3.39 -13.37
C ASP A 94 6.69 -3.75 -13.33
N VAL A 95 6.16 -4.34 -14.40
CA VAL A 95 4.83 -4.93 -14.39
C VAL A 95 4.96 -6.35 -13.88
N GLN A 96 4.36 -6.65 -12.73
CA GLN A 96 4.51 -7.93 -12.02
C GLN A 96 3.17 -8.32 -11.40
N ASP A 97 2.88 -9.62 -11.43
CA ASP A 97 1.84 -10.20 -10.59
C ASP A 97 2.44 -10.53 -9.22
N GLY A 98 1.93 -9.91 -8.15
CA GLY A 98 2.40 -10.14 -6.78
C GLY A 98 2.28 -11.61 -6.33
N ARG A 99 1.40 -12.38 -6.96
CA ARG A 99 1.19 -13.82 -6.70
C ARG A 99 2.25 -14.72 -7.33
N ALA A 100 3.05 -14.19 -8.26
CA ALA A 100 4.05 -14.93 -9.01
C ALA A 100 5.19 -14.00 -9.46
N LEU A 101 5.98 -13.52 -8.50
CA LEU A 101 7.04 -12.55 -8.75
C LEU A 101 8.21 -13.19 -9.51
N THR A 102 8.72 -12.51 -10.55
CA THR A 102 9.87 -13.03 -11.32
C THR A 102 11.22 -12.86 -10.62
N TYR A 103 11.26 -12.23 -9.44
CA TYR A 103 12.49 -12.01 -8.68
C TYR A 103 12.98 -13.30 -8.02
N ALA A 104 14.30 -13.43 -7.85
CA ALA A 104 14.90 -14.56 -7.14
C ALA A 104 14.54 -14.55 -5.64
N ALA A 105 14.62 -15.71 -5.00
CA ALA A 105 14.46 -15.81 -3.56
C ALA A 105 15.53 -14.97 -2.82
N ALA A 106 15.20 -14.45 -1.64
CA ALA A 106 16.11 -13.67 -0.80
C ALA A 106 16.77 -12.44 -1.48
N SER A 107 16.07 -11.83 -2.44
CA SER A 107 16.53 -10.67 -3.22
C SER A 107 16.42 -9.32 -2.50
N PHE A 108 15.45 -9.16 -1.59
CA PHE A 108 15.11 -7.87 -1.02
C PHE A 108 15.37 -7.81 0.48
N THR A 109 15.84 -6.66 0.96
CA THR A 109 16.01 -6.39 2.40
C THR A 109 14.69 -5.99 3.03
N LYS A 110 13.81 -5.32 2.27
CA LYS A 110 12.48 -4.90 2.70
C LYS A 110 11.46 -5.11 1.59
N VAL A 111 10.23 -5.45 1.98
CA VAL A 111 9.08 -5.52 1.07
C VAL A 111 7.94 -4.74 1.70
N TYR A 112 7.17 -3.98 0.92
CA TYR A 112 5.94 -3.39 1.42
C TYR A 112 4.78 -3.50 0.43
N ALA A 113 3.56 -3.56 0.97
CA ALA A 113 2.31 -3.54 0.22
C ALA A 113 1.32 -2.64 0.97
N VAL A 114 1.04 -1.46 0.43
CA VAL A 114 0.18 -0.45 1.07
C VAL A 114 -1.19 -0.43 0.40
N SER A 115 -2.18 -1.02 1.06
CA SER A 115 -3.55 -1.22 0.53
C SER A 115 -3.54 -1.80 -0.89
N VAL A 116 -3.16 -3.07 -0.97
CA VAL A 116 -2.96 -3.86 -2.19
C VAL A 116 -3.51 -5.28 -2.04
N LEU A 117 -3.16 -5.98 -0.94
CA LEU A 117 -3.52 -7.38 -0.75
C LEU A 117 -5.04 -7.57 -0.71
N GLU A 118 -5.80 -6.60 -0.21
CA GLU A 118 -7.26 -6.60 -0.23
C GLU A 118 -7.86 -6.70 -1.64
N HIS A 119 -7.14 -6.28 -2.66
CA HIS A 119 -7.63 -6.26 -4.05
C HIS A 119 -7.38 -7.58 -4.76
N ILE A 120 -6.71 -8.54 -4.11
CA ILE A 120 -6.40 -9.84 -4.70
C ILE A 120 -7.50 -10.84 -4.30
N PRO A 121 -8.32 -11.32 -5.25
CA PRO A 121 -9.47 -12.16 -4.95
C PRO A 121 -9.08 -13.59 -4.54
N ASP A 122 -10.07 -14.32 -4.03
CA ASP A 122 -9.91 -15.71 -3.58
C ASP A 122 -8.72 -15.81 -2.61
N GLU A 123 -7.86 -16.84 -2.75
CA GLU A 123 -6.62 -17.06 -1.98
C GLU A 123 -5.39 -16.32 -2.53
N GLY A 124 -5.58 -15.40 -3.49
CA GLY A 124 -4.45 -14.73 -4.12
C GLY A 124 -3.69 -13.78 -3.20
N ASP A 125 -4.32 -13.25 -2.15
CA ASP A 125 -3.64 -12.54 -1.06
C ASP A 125 -2.66 -13.46 -0.32
N SER A 126 -3.08 -14.67 0.01
CA SER A 126 -2.25 -15.74 0.59
C SER A 126 -1.09 -16.13 -0.35
N ASP A 127 -1.33 -16.23 -1.66
CA ASP A 127 -0.27 -16.50 -2.66
C ASP A 127 0.75 -15.35 -2.73
N CYS A 128 0.26 -14.11 -2.69
CA CYS A 128 1.12 -12.93 -2.71
C CYS A 128 2.04 -12.89 -1.48
N VAL A 129 1.52 -13.14 -0.27
CA VAL A 129 2.38 -13.14 0.94
C VAL A 129 3.38 -14.30 0.98
N ARG A 130 3.09 -15.44 0.34
CA ARG A 130 4.08 -16.52 0.13
C ARG A 130 5.24 -16.03 -0.75
N GLU A 131 4.93 -15.34 -1.84
CA GLU A 131 5.94 -14.74 -2.71
C GLU A 131 6.75 -13.66 -1.98
N ILE A 132 6.12 -12.82 -1.16
CA ILE A 132 6.80 -11.89 -0.25
C ILE A 132 7.80 -12.65 0.63
N GLY A 133 7.35 -13.71 1.30
CA GLY A 133 8.20 -14.55 2.15
C GLY A 133 9.39 -15.15 1.39
N ARG A 134 9.17 -15.57 0.13
CA ARG A 134 10.22 -16.12 -0.74
C ARG A 134 11.27 -15.09 -1.13
N VAL A 135 10.86 -13.92 -1.63
CA VAL A 135 11.78 -12.89 -2.16
C VAL A 135 12.47 -12.08 -1.07
N LEU A 136 11.95 -12.06 0.15
CA LEU A 136 12.58 -11.40 1.28
C LEU A 136 13.80 -12.21 1.76
N ARG A 137 14.92 -11.54 2.04
CA ARG A 137 16.12 -12.21 2.60
C ARG A 137 15.94 -12.57 4.08
N PRO A 138 16.69 -13.52 4.65
CA PRO A 138 16.75 -13.73 6.09
C PRO A 138 17.09 -12.44 6.84
N GLY A 139 16.36 -12.15 7.92
CA GLY A 139 16.43 -10.88 8.65
C GLY A 139 15.80 -9.67 7.94
N GLY A 140 15.17 -9.86 6.77
CA GLY A 140 14.43 -8.82 6.07
C GLY A 140 13.06 -8.54 6.71
N THR A 141 12.49 -7.37 6.40
CA THR A 141 11.21 -6.92 6.96
C THR A 141 10.14 -6.75 5.88
N CYS A 142 8.93 -7.21 6.16
CA CYS A 142 7.73 -6.95 5.35
C CYS A 142 6.78 -6.01 6.10
N LEU A 143 6.21 -5.02 5.40
CA LEU A 143 5.26 -4.06 5.95
C LEU A 143 3.98 -4.03 5.11
N VAL A 144 2.84 -4.34 5.73
CA VAL A 144 1.55 -4.45 5.04
C VAL A 144 0.52 -3.56 5.72
N THR A 145 -0.24 -2.80 4.92
CA THR A 145 -1.49 -2.18 5.38
C THR A 145 -2.66 -2.73 4.58
N VAL A 146 -3.75 -3.04 5.27
CA VAL A 146 -5.01 -3.50 4.67
C VAL A 146 -6.21 -2.87 5.39
N PRO A 147 -7.37 -2.70 4.72
CA PRO A 147 -8.59 -2.30 5.39
C PRO A 147 -9.02 -3.37 6.42
N PHE A 148 -9.38 -2.92 7.61
CA PHE A 148 -9.71 -3.78 8.73
C PHE A 148 -11.14 -3.56 9.21
N TRP A 149 -11.84 -4.65 9.54
CA TRP A 149 -13.20 -4.64 10.06
C TRP A 149 -13.39 -5.77 11.07
N PRO A 150 -14.32 -5.67 12.04
CA PRO A 150 -14.49 -6.73 13.05
C PRO A 150 -14.88 -8.09 12.45
N VAL A 151 -15.51 -8.09 11.28
CA VAL A 151 -15.94 -9.29 10.55
C VAL A 151 -15.47 -9.18 9.11
N SER A 152 -14.95 -10.29 8.59
CA SER A 152 -14.49 -10.41 7.20
C SER A 152 -15.59 -10.04 6.22
N ARG A 153 -15.26 -9.25 5.21
CA ARG A 153 -16.23 -8.88 4.17
C ARG A 153 -15.54 -8.59 2.84
N ASP A 154 -16.00 -9.30 1.81
CA ASP A 154 -15.65 -9.00 0.43
C ASP A 154 -16.65 -7.98 -0.15
N GLU A 155 -16.11 -6.96 -0.80
CA GLU A 155 -16.85 -5.89 -1.47
C GLU A 155 -16.70 -6.02 -2.98
N TYR A 156 -17.80 -5.76 -3.69
CA TYR A 156 -17.87 -5.83 -5.15
C TYR A 156 -18.43 -4.52 -5.68
N LYS A 157 -17.92 -4.07 -6.84
CA LYS A 157 -18.36 -2.84 -7.51
C LYS A 157 -18.60 -3.09 -8.99
N GLU A 158 -19.24 -2.12 -9.64
CA GLU A 158 -19.39 -2.12 -11.11
C GLU A 158 -18.00 -2.04 -11.80
N PRO A 159 -17.84 -2.64 -12.99
CA PRO A 159 -16.54 -2.73 -13.67
C PRO A 159 -15.86 -1.39 -13.99
N ASP A 160 -16.61 -0.29 -14.08
CA ASP A 160 -16.12 1.05 -14.39
C ASP A 160 -15.80 1.90 -13.15
N ALA A 161 -16.07 1.37 -11.95
CA ALA A 161 -15.92 2.12 -10.70
C ALA A 161 -14.46 2.31 -10.24
N PHE A 162 -13.51 1.55 -10.80
CA PHE A 162 -12.10 1.59 -10.42
C PHE A 162 -11.18 1.12 -11.56
N TYR A 163 -9.96 1.65 -11.63
CA TYR A 163 -9.11 1.54 -12.82
C TYR A 163 -8.46 0.16 -13.04
N TRP A 164 -8.38 -0.67 -11.99
CA TRP A 164 -7.78 -2.01 -12.05
C TRP A 164 -8.83 -3.13 -12.16
N ALA A 165 -10.10 -2.79 -12.44
CA ALA A 165 -11.18 -3.77 -12.53
C ALA A 165 -10.94 -4.88 -13.56
N GLY A 166 -10.28 -4.56 -14.67
CA GLY A 166 -9.93 -5.54 -15.72
C GLY A 166 -8.94 -6.62 -15.26
N SER A 167 -8.21 -6.37 -14.18
CA SER A 167 -7.21 -7.28 -13.60
C SER A 167 -7.75 -8.03 -12.37
N SER A 168 -9.04 -7.85 -12.05
CA SER A 168 -9.74 -8.49 -10.94
C SER A 168 -10.75 -9.55 -11.42
N LYS A 169 -11.44 -10.20 -10.48
CA LYS A 169 -12.40 -11.28 -10.75
C LYS A 169 -13.82 -10.76 -10.89
N THR A 170 -14.46 -11.08 -12.02
CA THR A 170 -15.87 -10.77 -12.27
C THR A 170 -16.76 -11.91 -11.79
N ARG A 171 -17.84 -11.56 -11.08
CA ARG A 171 -18.90 -12.49 -10.67
C ARG A 171 -19.89 -12.74 -11.81
N ALA A 172 -20.70 -13.78 -11.66
CA ALA A 172 -21.77 -14.10 -12.62
C ALA A 172 -22.82 -12.98 -12.80
N ASP A 173 -22.97 -12.10 -11.80
CA ASP A 173 -23.88 -10.94 -11.86
C ASP A 173 -23.25 -9.68 -12.50
N GLY A 174 -22.02 -9.79 -13.04
CA GLY A 174 -21.31 -8.72 -13.72
C GLY A 174 -20.48 -7.81 -12.80
N ARG A 175 -20.64 -7.90 -11.48
CA ARG A 175 -19.84 -7.09 -10.54
C ARG A 175 -18.44 -7.64 -10.38
N VAL A 176 -17.48 -6.76 -10.15
CA VAL A 176 -16.05 -7.08 -10.02
C VAL A 176 -15.63 -7.03 -8.55
N PHE A 177 -14.81 -7.99 -8.11
CA PHE A 177 -14.20 -7.97 -6.79
C PHE A 177 -13.40 -6.67 -6.62
N PHE A 178 -13.82 -5.86 -5.65
CA PHE A 178 -13.19 -4.58 -5.39
C PHE A 178 -12.13 -4.74 -4.30
N GLN A 179 -12.53 -5.20 -3.12
CA GLN A 179 -11.60 -5.40 -2.01
C GLN A 179 -12.15 -6.34 -0.94
N ARG A 180 -11.27 -6.86 -0.10
CA ARG A 180 -11.59 -7.52 1.17
C ARG A 180 -11.30 -6.61 2.35
N ARG A 181 -12.26 -6.46 3.27
CA ARG A 181 -11.99 -5.96 4.62
C ARG A 181 -11.63 -7.14 5.52
N TYR A 182 -10.44 -7.11 6.10
CA TYR A 182 -9.91 -8.21 6.89
C TYR A 182 -10.45 -8.17 8.32
N SER A 183 -10.90 -9.31 8.83
CA SER A 183 -11.02 -9.55 10.26
C SER A 183 -9.68 -9.87 10.89
N GLU A 184 -9.62 -9.88 12.22
CA GLU A 184 -8.39 -10.22 12.92
C GLU A 184 -7.93 -11.65 12.58
N ALA A 185 -8.88 -12.59 12.51
CA ALA A 185 -8.59 -13.97 12.08
C ALA A 185 -8.05 -14.04 10.65
N ASP A 186 -8.54 -13.21 9.73
CA ASP A 186 -8.03 -13.17 8.35
C ASP A 186 -6.58 -12.67 8.30
N LEU A 187 -6.21 -11.71 9.14
CA LEU A 187 -4.82 -11.23 9.19
C LEU A 187 -3.87 -12.39 9.51
N PHE A 188 -4.22 -13.25 10.46
CA PHE A 188 -3.42 -14.43 10.78
C PHE A 188 -3.46 -15.48 9.66
N THR A 189 -4.65 -15.95 9.32
CA THR A 189 -4.85 -17.12 8.45
C THR A 189 -4.52 -16.86 6.97
N ARG A 190 -4.62 -15.61 6.51
CA ARG A 190 -4.40 -15.24 5.11
C ARG A 190 -3.08 -14.51 4.86
N LEU A 191 -2.63 -13.70 5.82
CA LEU A 191 -1.45 -12.85 5.61
C LEU A 191 -0.22 -13.32 6.39
N ILE A 192 -0.36 -13.55 7.69
CA ILE A 192 0.78 -13.84 8.58
C ILE A 192 1.24 -15.29 8.42
N GLU A 193 0.35 -16.26 8.67
CA GLU A 193 0.71 -17.69 8.66
C GLU A 193 1.20 -18.16 7.28
N PRO A 194 0.52 -17.83 6.15
CA PRO A 194 0.97 -18.29 4.84
C PRO A 194 2.29 -17.68 4.39
N SER A 195 2.67 -16.52 4.92
CA SER A 195 3.93 -15.86 4.56
C SER A 195 5.17 -16.63 5.03
N GLY A 196 5.03 -17.48 6.06
CA GLY A 196 6.16 -18.12 6.74
C GLY A 196 7.09 -17.13 7.47
N LEU A 197 6.65 -15.89 7.68
CA LEU A 197 7.40 -14.85 8.40
C LEU A 197 6.95 -14.77 9.87
N ALA A 198 7.84 -14.28 10.74
CA ALA A 198 7.51 -14.05 12.14
C ALA A 198 6.79 -12.70 12.30
N LEU A 199 5.70 -12.70 13.07
CA LEU A 199 5.00 -11.48 13.44
C LEU A 199 5.86 -10.65 14.41
N ASP A 200 6.27 -9.45 14.00
CA ASP A 200 6.96 -8.48 14.85
C ASP A 200 5.96 -7.52 15.49
N LYS A 201 5.02 -7.01 14.70
CA LYS A 201 4.01 -6.06 15.16
C LYS A 201 2.71 -6.19 14.38
N ILE A 202 1.60 -6.11 15.11
CA ILE A 202 0.29 -5.78 14.56
C ILE A 202 -0.22 -4.52 15.25
N ALA A 203 -0.79 -3.61 14.49
CA ALA A 203 -1.43 -2.42 15.02
C ALA A 203 -2.67 -2.06 14.20
N PHE A 204 -3.63 -1.45 14.86
CA PHE A 204 -4.89 -1.05 14.26
C PHE A 204 -5.04 0.45 14.34
N VAL A 205 -5.63 1.03 13.31
CA VAL A 205 -6.00 2.44 13.28
C VAL A 205 -7.47 2.54 12.93
N GLY A 206 -8.14 3.45 13.61
CA GLY A 206 -9.55 3.75 13.39
C GLY A 206 -9.80 5.22 13.09
N GLU A 207 -11.06 5.55 12.85
CA GLU A 207 -11.53 6.93 12.86
C GLU A 207 -12.16 7.25 14.22
N ARG A 208 -11.93 8.47 14.70
CA ARG A 208 -12.53 9.02 15.93
C ARG A 208 -14.00 9.40 15.74
N VAL A 209 -14.49 9.35 14.50
CA VAL A 209 -15.82 9.79 14.07
C VAL A 209 -16.53 8.66 13.33
N LEU A 210 -17.81 8.85 13.00
CA LEU A 210 -18.60 7.92 12.19
C LEU A 210 -18.65 6.50 12.78
N ALA A 211 -18.75 6.39 14.12
CA ALA A 211 -18.91 5.13 14.83
C ALA A 211 -20.01 4.26 14.19
N GLY A 212 -19.70 3.01 13.87
CA GLY A 212 -20.64 2.05 13.27
C GLY A 212 -21.05 2.32 11.81
N SER A 213 -20.49 3.34 11.14
CA SER A 213 -20.76 3.63 9.72
C SER A 213 -19.86 2.84 8.78
N ASP A 214 -20.42 2.30 7.70
CA ASP A 214 -19.65 1.70 6.60
C ASP A 214 -18.87 2.73 5.75
N ARG A 215 -19.30 4.00 5.77
CA ARG A 215 -18.65 5.13 5.07
C ARG A 215 -17.49 5.69 5.86
N GLU A 216 -16.42 6.09 5.17
CA GLU A 216 -15.22 6.71 5.74
C GLU A 216 -15.35 8.23 5.76
N PHE A 217 -14.63 8.92 6.66
CA PHE A 217 -14.67 10.39 6.67
C PHE A 217 -14.18 10.99 5.35
N GLY A 218 -13.23 10.31 4.70
CA GLY A 218 -12.72 10.67 3.37
C GLY A 218 -13.78 10.75 2.28
N ASP A 219 -14.89 10.01 2.40
CA ASP A 219 -15.99 10.01 1.43
C ASP A 219 -16.75 11.35 1.38
N PHE A 220 -16.63 12.17 2.43
CA PHE A 220 -17.30 13.46 2.57
C PHE A 220 -16.40 14.64 2.20
N LEU A 221 -15.12 14.40 1.88
CA LEU A 221 -14.16 15.47 1.60
C LEU A 221 -14.24 15.94 0.13
N PRO A 222 -14.35 17.26 -0.11
CA PRO A 222 -14.35 17.78 -1.46
C PRO A 222 -12.96 17.69 -2.10
N VAL A 223 -12.91 17.15 -3.32
CA VAL A 223 -11.75 17.26 -4.21
C VAL A 223 -11.83 18.66 -4.83
N PRO A 224 -11.07 19.67 -4.33
CA PRO A 224 -9.61 19.68 -4.43
C PRO A 224 -8.90 20.20 -3.14
N SER A 225 -9.29 19.76 -1.95
CA SER A 225 -8.74 20.31 -0.69
C SER A 225 -7.38 19.72 -0.26
N GLY A 226 -6.50 19.35 -1.19
CA GLY A 226 -5.33 18.47 -0.96
C GLY A 226 -4.37 18.73 0.20
N PRO A 227 -4.03 19.97 0.60
CA PRO A 227 -3.21 20.18 1.80
C PRO A 227 -3.99 19.93 3.10
N VAL A 228 -5.33 20.00 3.05
CA VAL A 228 -6.22 19.78 4.19
C VAL A 228 -6.40 18.28 4.45
N HIS A 229 -6.35 17.43 3.42
CA HIS A 229 -6.52 15.97 3.58
C HIS A 229 -5.51 15.34 4.56
N PRO A 230 -4.18 15.58 4.47
CA PRO A 230 -3.22 15.06 5.45
C PRO A 230 -3.44 15.60 6.86
N LEU A 231 -3.83 16.87 7.00
CA LEU A 231 -4.14 17.47 8.31
C LEU A 231 -5.37 16.81 8.94
N LEU A 232 -6.45 16.65 8.16
CA LEU A 232 -7.66 15.96 8.59
C LEU A 232 -7.39 14.49 8.89
N SER A 233 -6.60 13.81 8.07
CA SER A 233 -6.15 12.44 8.33
C SER A 233 -5.50 12.33 9.71
N ARG A 234 -4.64 13.28 10.10
CA ARG A 234 -4.01 13.28 11.42
C ARG A 234 -4.99 13.55 12.57
N LEU A 235 -5.99 14.40 12.34
CA LEU A 235 -6.97 14.80 13.38
C LEU A 235 -8.06 13.76 13.58
N VAL A 236 -8.51 13.13 12.50
CA VAL A 236 -9.66 12.22 12.49
C VAL A 236 -9.25 10.79 12.79
N HIS A 237 -8.07 10.35 12.35
CA HIS A 237 -7.58 9.02 12.71
C HIS A 237 -7.13 8.94 14.18
N THR A 238 -7.22 7.75 14.75
CA THR A 238 -6.57 7.43 16.02
C THR A 238 -5.06 7.33 15.83
N GLY A 239 -4.31 7.27 16.94
CA GLY A 239 -2.98 6.66 16.89
C GLY A 239 -3.11 5.15 16.62
N PRO A 240 -2.01 4.48 16.21
CA PRO A 240 -1.99 3.02 16.18
C PRO A 240 -2.19 2.48 17.60
N VAL A 241 -3.06 1.48 17.73
CA VAL A 241 -3.33 0.73 18.97
C VAL A 241 -3.10 -0.76 18.74
N ASP A 242 -2.75 -1.49 19.80
CA ASP A 242 -2.40 -2.91 19.67
C ASP A 242 -3.64 -3.83 19.62
N SER A 243 -4.81 -3.32 20.01
CA SER A 243 -6.07 -4.07 20.00
C SER A 243 -7.17 -3.29 19.28
N PRO A 244 -7.92 -3.93 18.36
CA PRO A 244 -9.00 -3.29 17.64
C PRO A 244 -10.20 -2.97 18.55
N ALA A 245 -10.32 -3.64 19.70
CA ALA A 245 -11.36 -3.38 20.69
C ALA A 245 -11.25 -1.97 21.31
N ALA A 246 -10.08 -1.34 21.22
CA ALA A 246 -9.87 0.05 21.64
C ALA A 246 -10.39 1.09 20.64
N LEU A 247 -10.85 0.67 19.45
CA LEU A 247 -11.30 1.55 18.38
C LEU A 247 -12.82 1.66 18.36
N VAL A 248 -13.30 2.91 18.33
CA VAL A 248 -14.72 3.23 18.12
C VAL A 248 -15.17 2.81 16.70
N LYS A 249 -14.27 2.98 15.73
CA LYS A 249 -14.49 2.58 14.35
C LYS A 249 -13.17 2.11 13.73
N PRO A 250 -12.94 0.80 13.56
CA PRO A 250 -11.77 0.31 12.85
C PRO A 250 -11.74 0.76 11.39
N LEU A 251 -10.54 0.95 10.86
CA LEU A 251 -10.33 1.36 9.48
C LEU A 251 -9.24 0.51 8.81
N CYS A 252 -8.08 0.40 9.47
CA CYS A 252 -6.86 -0.13 8.87
C CYS A 252 -6.14 -1.02 9.87
N ALA A 253 -5.64 -2.16 9.40
CA ALA A 253 -4.65 -2.95 10.11
C ALA A 253 -3.29 -2.76 9.46
N PHE A 254 -2.26 -2.69 10.30
CA PHE A 254 -0.87 -2.58 9.93
C PHE A 254 -0.11 -3.76 10.51
N VAL A 255 0.53 -4.53 9.64
CA VAL A 255 1.25 -5.75 9.99
C VAL A 255 2.72 -5.59 9.61
N VAL A 256 3.61 -5.85 10.55
CA VAL A 256 5.06 -5.90 10.35
C VAL A 256 5.54 -7.31 10.61
N LEU A 257 6.19 -7.88 9.61
CA LEU A 257 6.71 -9.25 9.64
C LEU A 257 8.21 -9.23 9.42
N THR A 258 8.92 -10.17 10.03
CA THR A 258 10.36 -10.34 9.85
C THR A 258 10.66 -11.77 9.42
N LYS A 259 11.54 -11.93 8.43
CA LYS A 259 12.03 -13.25 8.05
C LYS A 259 13.06 -13.73 9.07
N PRO A 260 12.88 -14.91 9.70
CA PRO A 260 13.88 -15.46 10.61
C PRO A 260 15.26 -15.57 9.93
N THR A 261 16.34 -15.35 10.68
CA THR A 261 17.72 -15.31 10.13
C THR A 261 18.29 -16.68 9.77
N ALA A 262 17.66 -17.76 10.27
CA ALA A 262 18.29 -19.08 10.45
C ALA A 262 19.50 -19.05 11.40
#